data_AF-A0A0E0MHB2-F1
#
_entry.id   AF-A0A0E0MHB2-F1
#
_cell.length_a   1.000
_cell.length_b   1.000
_cell.length_c   1.000
_cell.angle_alpha   90.00
_cell.angle_beta   90.00
_cell.angle_gamma   90.00
#
_symmetry.space_group_name_H-M   'P 1'
#
loop_
_entity.id
_entity.type
_entity.pdbx_description
1 polymer ?
#
loop_
_entity_poly.entity_id
_entity_poly.type
_entity_poly.pdbx_seq_one_letter_code
_entity_poly.pdbx_strand_id
1 'polypeptide(L)'
;MMMRKPPPSSTPPVYAAAVLLVAYLMVVAMGVGVGVGAAEAAAVAPSRCNPTLLTPCAGPALFGGPVPPACCAQLRAQAACLCAYARSPNYGSYIRSPNARRLFAVCGLPMPRCP
;
A
#
# COMPACT_ATOMS: atom_id res chain seq x y z
N MET A 1 29.55 -43.69 10.42
CA MET A 1 28.86 -42.46 9.96
C MET A 1 28.76 -41.52 11.15
N MET A 2 29.65 -40.52 11.25
CA MET A 2 29.61 -39.50 12.31
C MET A 2 29.09 -38.20 11.70
N MET A 3 27.83 -37.85 11.99
CA MET A 3 27.27 -36.54 11.64
C MET A 3 27.91 -35.48 12.54
N ARG A 4 28.89 -34.75 12.01
CA ARG A 4 29.41 -33.53 12.65
C ARG A 4 28.30 -32.48 12.64
N LYS A 5 27.74 -32.18 13.80
CA LYS A 5 26.87 -31.01 14.03
C LYS A 5 27.70 -29.74 13.71
N PRO A 6 27.25 -28.84 12.83
CA PRO A 6 27.97 -27.61 12.57
C PRO A 6 28.05 -26.75 13.84
N PRO A 7 29.18 -26.08 14.13
CA PRO A 7 29.30 -25.18 15.26
C PRO A 7 28.36 -23.98 15.09
N PRO A 8 27.85 -23.39 16.19
CA PRO A 8 27.18 -22.11 16.10
C PRO A 8 28.19 -21.10 15.53
N SER A 9 27.85 -20.54 14.38
CA SER A 9 28.62 -19.49 13.73
C SER A 9 28.76 -18.32 14.70
N SER A 10 29.94 -18.20 15.30
CA SER A 10 30.43 -17.04 16.02
C SER A 10 30.49 -15.87 15.05
N THR A 11 29.34 -15.24 14.80
CA THR A 11 29.29 -13.95 14.12
C THR A 11 30.04 -12.97 15.03
N PRO A 12 31.13 -12.35 14.55
CA PRO A 12 31.91 -11.46 15.41
C PRO A 12 31.04 -10.27 15.82
N PRO A 13 31.22 -9.69 17.02
CA PRO A 13 30.35 -8.63 17.54
C PRO A 13 30.29 -7.41 16.60
N VAL A 14 31.35 -7.22 15.79
CA VAL A 14 31.41 -6.23 14.72
C VAL A 14 30.42 -6.50 13.57
N TYR A 15 30.12 -7.77 13.26
CA TYR A 15 29.14 -8.14 12.24
C TYR A 15 27.72 -7.90 12.75
N ALA A 16 27.45 -8.21 14.02
CA ALA A 16 26.19 -7.89 14.67
C ALA A 16 25.97 -6.37 14.73
N ALA A 17 27.00 -5.61 15.11
CA ALA A 17 26.96 -4.15 15.12
C ALA A 17 26.76 -3.56 13.72
N ALA A 18 27.46 -4.07 12.70
CA ALA A 18 27.29 -3.65 11.31
C ALA A 18 25.89 -3.97 10.77
N VAL A 19 25.36 -5.16 11.07
CA VAL A 19 24.00 -5.56 10.68
C VAL A 19 22.95 -4.68 11.35
N LEU A 20 23.13 -4.35 12.63
CA LEU A 20 22.21 -3.44 13.35
C LEU A 20 22.28 -2.01 12.80
N LEU A 21 23.47 -1.52 12.47
CA LEU A 21 23.68 -0.19 11.92
C LEU A 21 23.11 -0.09 10.50
N VAL A 22 23.33 -1.10 9.66
CA VAL A 22 22.72 -1.20 8.33
C VAL A 22 21.20 -1.34 8.44
N ALA A 23 20.68 -2.17 9.34
CA ALA A 23 19.25 -2.29 9.59
C ALA A 23 18.65 -0.94 10.05
N TYR A 24 19.34 -0.23 10.96
CA TYR A 24 18.93 1.09 11.42
C TYR A 24 18.92 2.12 10.29
N LEU A 25 19.97 2.18 9.47
CA LEU A 25 20.04 3.07 8.31
C LEU A 25 18.96 2.72 7.28
N MET A 26 18.65 1.44 7.07
CA MET A 26 17.56 1.01 6.19
C MET A 26 16.19 1.41 6.75
N VAL A 27 15.98 1.30 8.06
CA VAL A 27 14.74 1.73 8.75
C VAL A 27 14.57 3.26 8.68
N VAL A 28 15.66 4.02 8.84
CA VAL A 28 15.68 5.48 8.70
C VAL A 28 15.47 5.91 7.23
N ALA A 29 16.13 5.26 6.27
CA ALA A 29 15.98 5.54 4.84
C ALA A 29 14.59 5.15 4.29
N MET A 30 13.97 4.11 4.85
CA MET A 30 12.58 3.74 4.56
C MET A 30 11.56 4.57 5.34
N GLY A 31 12.00 5.53 6.16
CA GLY A 31 11.14 6.52 6.81
C GLY A 31 10.20 5.95 7.87
N VAL A 32 10.66 5.00 8.70
CA VAL A 32 9.92 4.57 9.89
C VAL A 32 10.17 5.60 11.01
N GLY A 33 9.36 6.65 11.02
CA GLY A 33 9.37 7.64 12.10
C GLY A 33 8.75 7.04 13.37
N VAL A 34 9.53 6.93 14.46
CA VAL A 34 8.99 6.72 15.80
C VAL A 34 8.38 8.05 16.26
N GLY A 35 7.08 8.23 16.01
CA GLY A 35 6.34 9.42 16.42
C GLY A 35 5.80 9.30 17.84
N VAL A 36 6.28 10.16 18.75
CA VAL A 36 5.68 10.40 20.06
C VAL A 36 4.55 11.43 19.89
N GLY A 37 3.32 11.02 20.16
CA GLY A 37 2.19 11.82 20.67
C GLY A 37 1.63 12.97 19.82
N ALA A 38 0.40 12.79 19.32
CA ALA A 38 -0.75 13.67 19.57
C ALA A 38 -1.99 13.05 18.91
N ALA A 39 -3.03 12.80 19.70
CA ALA A 39 -4.32 12.34 19.21
C ALA A 39 -5.02 13.50 18.51
N GLU A 40 -5.06 13.46 17.18
CA GLU A 40 -5.99 14.23 16.36
C GLU A 40 -6.79 13.20 15.54
N ALA A 41 -8.09 13.47 15.38
CA ALA A 41 -9.12 12.58 14.88
C ALA A 41 -8.67 11.57 13.81
N ALA A 42 -9.16 10.34 13.95
CA ALA A 42 -8.92 9.18 13.09
C ALA A 42 -9.15 9.47 11.59
N ALA A 43 -8.17 10.08 10.92
CA ALA A 43 -7.84 9.76 9.56
C ALA A 43 -6.79 8.67 9.67
N VAL A 44 -7.19 7.41 9.45
CA VAL A 44 -6.26 6.37 9.04
C VAL A 44 -5.42 7.01 7.95
N ALA A 45 -4.16 7.34 8.24
CA ALA A 45 -3.26 7.90 7.25
C ALA A 45 -3.37 6.94 6.07
N PRO A 46 -3.86 7.40 4.90
CA PRO A 46 -3.98 6.48 3.78
C PRO A 46 -2.59 5.89 3.62
N SER A 47 -2.52 4.56 3.63
CA SER A 47 -1.36 3.83 3.11
C SER A 47 -0.91 4.61 1.88
N ARG A 48 0.23 5.32 2.01
CA ARG A 48 0.60 6.49 1.18
C ARG A 48 -0.03 6.37 -0.19
N CYS A 49 -1.01 7.20 -0.54
CA CYS A 49 -1.84 7.05 -1.74
C CYS A 49 -1.05 6.46 -2.91
N ASN A 50 -1.14 5.15 -3.10
CA ASN A 50 -0.30 4.42 -4.03
C ASN A 50 -1.18 3.73 -5.08
N PRO A 51 -1.19 4.23 -6.32
CA PRO A 51 -2.00 3.66 -7.40
C PRO A 51 -1.59 2.23 -7.75
N THR A 52 -0.36 1.80 -7.41
CA THR A 52 0.10 0.42 -7.60
C THR A 52 -0.68 -0.57 -6.73
N LEU A 53 -1.26 -0.16 -5.59
CA LEU A 53 -2.17 -1.03 -4.84
C LEU A 53 -3.54 -1.20 -5.52
N LEU A 54 -3.89 -0.37 -6.50
CA LEU A 54 -5.08 -0.53 -7.34
C LEU A 54 -4.80 -1.38 -8.59
N THR A 55 -3.61 -1.93 -8.79
CA THR A 55 -3.30 -2.89 -9.86
C THR A 55 -4.34 -4.04 -9.98
N PRO A 56 -4.85 -4.65 -8.88
CA PRO A 56 -5.92 -5.66 -9.00
C PRO A 56 -7.23 -5.12 -9.60
N CYS A 57 -7.44 -3.80 -9.60
CA CYS A 57 -8.58 -3.14 -10.24
C CYS A 57 -8.31 -2.76 -11.69
N ALA A 58 -7.06 -2.81 -12.17
CA ALA A 58 -6.68 -2.31 -13.49
C ALA A 58 -7.39 -3.06 -14.63
N GLY A 59 -7.47 -4.40 -14.54
CA GLY A 59 -8.19 -5.20 -15.54
C GLY A 59 -9.66 -4.78 -15.69
N PRO A 60 -10.46 -4.81 -14.61
CA PRO A 60 -11.85 -4.37 -14.65
C PRO A 60 -12.03 -2.88 -14.96
N ALA A 61 -11.08 -2.01 -14.60
CA ALA A 61 -11.15 -0.59 -14.91
C ALA A 61 -10.90 -0.30 -16.40
N LEU A 62 -9.98 -1.03 -17.03
CA LEU A 62 -9.61 -0.84 -18.43
C LEU A 62 -10.55 -1.56 -19.39
N PHE A 63 -10.74 -2.87 -19.18
CA PHE A 63 -11.48 -3.75 -20.10
C PHE A 63 -12.91 -4.02 -19.64
N GLY A 64 -13.27 -3.64 -18.41
CA GLY A 64 -14.48 -4.16 -17.77
C GLY A 64 -14.31 -5.62 -17.34
N GLY A 65 -15.33 -6.17 -16.69
CA GLY A 65 -15.36 -7.59 -16.31
C GLY A 65 -15.41 -7.86 -14.80
N PRO A 66 -15.13 -9.09 -14.37
CA PRO A 66 -15.30 -9.52 -12.98
C PRO A 66 -14.33 -8.78 -12.05
N VAL A 67 -14.89 -8.20 -10.98
CA VAL A 67 -14.12 -7.44 -9.99
C VAL A 67 -13.58 -8.38 -8.92
N PRO A 68 -12.24 -8.47 -8.72
CA PRO A 68 -11.69 -9.30 -7.66
C PRO A 68 -11.95 -8.68 -6.28
N PRO A 69 -12.16 -9.48 -5.23
CA PRO A 69 -12.41 -8.97 -3.88
C PRO A 69 -11.24 -8.14 -3.34
N ALA A 70 -10.00 -8.49 -3.73
CA ALA A 70 -8.81 -7.73 -3.41
C ALA A 70 -8.84 -6.30 -3.98
N CYS A 71 -9.45 -6.10 -5.16
CA CYS A 71 -9.66 -4.77 -5.71
C CYS A 71 -10.59 -3.96 -4.79
N CYS A 72 -11.73 -4.51 -4.39
CA CYS A 72 -12.65 -3.80 -3.49
C CYS A 72 -12.03 -3.49 -2.13
N ALA A 73 -11.21 -4.39 -1.58
CA ALA A 73 -10.50 -4.16 -0.33
C ALA A 73 -9.53 -2.96 -0.45
N GLN A 74 -8.74 -2.90 -1.53
CA GLN A 74 -7.81 -1.80 -1.75
C GLN A 74 -8.50 -0.48 -2.11
N LEU A 75 -9.59 -0.54 -2.87
CA LEU A 75 -10.40 0.62 -3.22
C LEU A 75 -11.01 1.27 -1.95
N ARG A 76 -11.47 0.45 -1.00
CA ARG A 76 -11.94 0.92 0.31
C ARG A 76 -10.81 1.46 1.17
N ALA A 77 -9.68 0.76 1.23
CA ALA A 77 -8.51 1.19 2.01
C ALA A 77 -7.98 2.56 1.53
N GLN A 78 -8.06 2.83 0.23
CA GLN A 78 -7.61 4.09 -0.37
C GLN A 78 -8.75 5.05 -0.71
N ALA A 79 -9.91 4.92 -0.06
CA ALA A 79 -11.08 5.77 -0.33
C ALA A 79 -10.75 7.28 -0.22
N ALA A 80 -9.93 7.66 0.76
CA ALA A 80 -9.47 9.04 0.95
C ALA A 80 -8.62 9.57 -0.23
N CYS A 81 -7.92 8.68 -0.94
CA CYS A 81 -7.05 9.03 -2.07
C CYS A 81 -7.79 9.09 -3.41
N LEU A 82 -9.00 8.54 -3.50
CA LEU A 82 -9.75 8.46 -4.75
C LEU A 82 -9.98 9.83 -5.38
N CYS A 83 -10.15 10.87 -4.56
CA CYS A 83 -10.27 12.24 -5.07
C CYS A 83 -8.98 12.81 -5.64
N ALA A 84 -7.83 12.49 -5.03
CA ALA A 84 -6.54 12.86 -5.60
C ALA A 84 -6.30 12.17 -6.96
N TYR A 85 -6.71 10.90 -7.08
CA TYR A 85 -6.68 10.18 -8.36
C TYR A 85 -7.66 10.75 -9.38
N ALA A 86 -8.87 11.14 -8.95
CA ALA A 86 -9.87 11.75 -9.83
C ALA A 86 -9.40 13.09 -10.41
N ARG A 87 -8.64 13.88 -9.63
CA ARG A 87 -8.07 15.17 -10.06
C ARG A 87 -6.80 15.03 -10.88
N SER A 88 -6.04 13.96 -10.69
CA SER A 88 -4.82 13.70 -11.47
C SER A 88 -5.14 13.58 -12.97
N PRO A 89 -4.44 14.30 -13.86
CA PRO A 89 -4.70 14.20 -15.30
C PRO A 89 -4.42 12.79 -15.86
N ASN A 90 -3.50 12.06 -15.23
CA ASN A 90 -3.14 10.69 -15.63
C ASN A 90 -4.17 9.64 -15.21
N TYR A 91 -4.88 9.85 -14.09
CA TYR A 91 -5.75 8.83 -13.48
C TYR A 91 -7.24 9.21 -13.50
N GLY A 92 -7.55 10.49 -13.65
CA GLY A 92 -8.89 11.03 -13.50
C GLY A 92 -9.86 10.58 -14.58
N SER A 93 -9.38 10.28 -15.79
CA SER A 93 -10.17 9.68 -16.86
C SER A 93 -10.62 8.26 -16.49
N TYR A 94 -9.72 7.46 -15.92
CA TYR A 94 -10.03 6.10 -15.47
C TYR A 94 -11.01 6.10 -14.30
N ILE A 95 -10.80 6.96 -13.29
CA ILE A 95 -11.69 7.06 -12.13
C ILE A 95 -13.11 7.51 -12.52
N ARG A 96 -13.25 8.39 -13.53
CA ARG A 96 -14.55 8.90 -14.00
C ARG A 96 -15.21 8.02 -15.08
N SER A 97 -14.51 7.02 -15.59
CA SER A 97 -14.98 6.12 -16.64
C SER A 97 -16.22 5.31 -16.21
N PRO A 98 -17.05 4.87 -17.16
CA PRO A 98 -18.18 3.99 -16.86
C PRO A 98 -17.75 2.65 -16.22
N ASN A 99 -16.55 2.15 -16.53
CA ASN A 99 -16.01 0.94 -15.93
C ASN A 99 -15.67 1.14 -14.45
N ALA A 100 -15.10 2.29 -14.08
CA ALA A 100 -14.89 2.63 -12.68
C ALA A 100 -16.21 2.78 -11.91
N ARG A 101 -17.25 3.36 -12.52
CA ARG A 101 -18.60 3.42 -11.90
C ARG A 101 -19.13 2.02 -11.59
N ARG A 102 -18.96 1.06 -12.51
CA ARG A 102 -19.34 -0.34 -12.29
C ARG A 102 -18.52 -0.97 -11.16
N LEU A 103 -17.21 -0.72 -11.13
CA LEU A 103 -16.32 -1.15 -10.04
C LEU A 103 -16.81 -0.66 -8.68
N PHE A 104 -17.10 0.63 -8.56
CA PHE A 104 -17.64 1.22 -7.33
C PHE A 104 -18.99 0.58 -6.94
N ALA A 105 -19.89 0.38 -7.90
CA ALA A 105 -21.19 -0.27 -7.66
C ALA A 105 -21.03 -1.72 -7.18
N VAL A 106 -20.18 -2.52 -7.83
CA VAL A 106 -19.92 -3.93 -7.45
C VAL A 106 -19.27 -3.99 -6.07
N CYS A 107 -18.37 -3.06 -5.75
CA CYS A 107 -17.75 -2.96 -4.44
C CYS A 107 -18.65 -2.28 -3.39
N GLY A 108 -19.88 -1.87 -3.71
CA GLY A 108 -20.76 -1.17 -2.76
C GLY A 108 -20.16 0.13 -2.22
N LEU A 109 -19.35 0.82 -3.03
CA LEU A 109 -18.71 2.07 -2.69
C LEU A 109 -19.41 3.23 -3.42
N PRO A 110 -19.67 4.37 -2.74
CA PRO A 110 -20.17 5.54 -3.43
C PRO A 110 -19.11 6.12 -4.35
N MET A 111 -19.55 6.70 -5.47
CA MET A 111 -18.66 7.46 -6.36
C MET A 111 -18.07 8.65 -5.58
N PRO A 112 -16.74 8.86 -5.59
CA PRO A 112 -16.13 9.98 -4.88
C PRO A 112 -16.61 11.31 -5.49
N ARG A 113 -17.26 12.14 -4.68
CA ARG A 113 -17.60 13.53 -5.01
C ARG A 113 -16.45 14.40 -4.54
N CYS A 114 -15.64 14.84 -5.48
CA CYS A 114 -14.47 15.64 -5.18
C CYS A 114 -14.81 17.11 -5.41
N PRO A 115 -14.56 17.99 -4.43
CA PRO A 115 -14.70 19.43 -4.62
C PRO A 115 -13.67 19.96 -5.62
#